data_AF-A0AAE1WPU1-F1
#
_entry.id   AF-A0AAE1WPU1-F1
#
_cell.length_a   1.000
_cell.length_b   1.000
_cell.length_c   1.000
_cell.angle_alpha   90.00
_cell.angle_beta   90.00
_cell.angle_gamma   90.00
#
_symmetry.space_group_name_H-M   'P 1'
#
loop_
_entity.id
_entity.type
_entity.pdbx_description
1 polymer ?
#
loop_
_entity_poly.entity_id
_entity_poly.type
_entity_poly.pdbx_seq_one_letter_code
_entity_poly.pdbx_strand_id
1 'polypeptide(L)'
;MGANASTLPVERNGPRPKLEDIPESCIALVLSYLDPPEIAKLARLSRAFRAASSADFIWVPKLPSTYPYILSKLSDQGGVGDEGKKDVYGRLCRSSPFDGGTKEVWIDKRTGGVCLEISSKALTITGIDDRRYWNHIPTDESRNHGELPLNVPVSLFKEK
;
A
#
# COMPACT_ATOMS: atom_id res chain seq x y z
N MET A 1 -11.68 -69.86 10.59
CA MET A 1 -10.82 -69.10 11.52
C MET A 1 -10.61 -67.72 10.94
N GLY A 2 -11.07 -66.69 11.64
CA GLY A 2 -10.99 -65.30 11.18
C GLY A 2 -9.73 -64.59 11.67
N ALA A 3 -9.39 -63.49 11.00
CA ALA A 3 -8.61 -62.40 11.55
C ALA A 3 -9.07 -61.11 10.86
N ASN A 4 -10.08 -60.48 11.44
CA ASN A 4 -10.48 -59.11 11.20
C ASN A 4 -9.46 -58.18 11.87
N ALA A 5 -8.57 -57.59 11.07
CA ALA A 5 -7.77 -56.46 11.53
C ALA A 5 -8.66 -55.21 11.55
N SER A 6 -9.34 -54.99 12.67
CA SER A 6 -10.01 -53.72 12.96
C SER A 6 -8.96 -52.63 13.15
N THR A 7 -8.71 -51.84 12.11
CA THR A 7 -8.09 -50.52 12.26
C THR A 7 -9.03 -49.65 13.10
N LEU A 8 -8.66 -49.44 14.36
CA LEU A 8 -9.32 -48.46 15.22
C LEU A 8 -9.14 -47.06 14.59
N PRO A 9 -10.20 -46.24 14.51
CA PRO A 9 -10.00 -44.82 14.29
C PRO A 9 -9.31 -44.28 15.53
N VAL A 10 -8.12 -43.70 15.36
CA VAL A 10 -7.53 -42.85 16.39
C VAL A 10 -8.42 -41.60 16.44
N GLU A 11 -9.49 -41.68 17.22
CA GLU A 11 -10.32 -40.55 17.58
C GLU A 11 -9.44 -39.62 18.43
N ARG A 12 -8.77 -38.68 17.76
CA ARG A 12 -7.98 -37.61 18.39
C ARG A 12 -8.97 -36.62 19.03
N ASN A 13 -9.62 -37.05 20.10
CA ASN A 13 -10.52 -36.27 20.96
C ASN A 13 -9.71 -35.41 21.94
N GLY A 14 -8.74 -34.66 21.42
CA GLY A 14 -8.12 -33.53 22.12
C GLY A 14 -8.70 -32.21 21.58
N PRO A 15 -8.66 -31.11 22.35
CA PRO A 15 -9.01 -29.79 21.83
C PRO A 15 -8.23 -29.55 20.55
N ARG A 16 -8.93 -29.30 19.44
CA ARG A 16 -8.26 -28.94 18.19
C ARG A 16 -7.64 -27.56 18.40
N PRO A 17 -6.32 -27.40 18.21
CA PRO A 17 -5.69 -26.09 18.38
C PRO A 17 -6.37 -25.11 17.42
N LYS A 18 -6.85 -24.01 17.98
CA LYS A 18 -7.44 -22.91 17.24
C LYS A 18 -6.33 -21.98 16.80
N LEU A 19 -6.61 -21.24 15.74
CA LEU A 19 -5.74 -20.17 15.26
C LEU A 19 -5.55 -19.06 16.31
N GLU A 20 -6.49 -18.96 17.25
CA GLU A 20 -6.48 -18.04 18.40
C GLU A 20 -5.53 -18.49 19.52
N ASP A 21 -5.11 -19.76 19.53
CA ASP A 21 -4.18 -20.30 20.52
C ASP A 21 -2.71 -20.01 20.15
N ILE A 22 -2.46 -19.45 18.95
CA ILE A 22 -1.12 -19.07 18.49
C ILE A 22 -0.78 -17.69 19.07
N PRO A 23 0.38 -17.50 19.71
CA PRO A 23 0.79 -16.21 20.24
C PRO A 23 0.96 -15.18 19.12
N GLU A 24 0.55 -13.94 19.39
CA GLU A 24 0.56 -12.84 18.41
C GLU A 24 1.96 -12.59 17.83
N SER A 25 3.02 -12.79 18.62
CA SER A 25 4.41 -12.67 18.18
C SER A 25 4.75 -13.65 17.06
N CYS A 26 4.31 -14.91 17.15
CA CYS A 26 4.51 -15.90 16.10
C CYS A 26 3.73 -15.54 14.82
N ILE A 27 2.49 -15.07 14.97
CA ILE A 27 1.69 -14.60 13.84
C ILE A 27 2.38 -13.40 13.17
N ALA A 28 2.84 -12.43 13.96
CA ALA A 28 3.50 -11.23 13.46
C ALA A 28 4.80 -11.57 12.70
N LEU A 29 5.57 -12.57 13.16
CA LEU A 29 6.74 -13.08 12.44
C LEU A 29 6.36 -13.63 11.06
N VAL A 30 5.31 -14.45 10.96
CA VAL A 30 4.82 -14.95 9.66
C VAL A 30 4.37 -13.79 8.77
N LEU A 31 3.60 -12.84 9.31
CA LEU A 31 3.13 -11.67 8.57
C LEU A 31 4.26 -10.81 8.02
N SER A 32 5.41 -10.76 8.69
CA SER A 32 6.57 -9.96 8.23
C SER A 32 7.08 -10.37 6.84
N TYR A 33 6.93 -11.65 6.48
CA TYR A 33 7.33 -12.21 5.19
C TYR A 33 6.31 -12.03 4.06
N LEU A 34 5.13 -11.48 4.35
CA LEU A 34 4.03 -11.33 3.38
C LEU A 34 3.96 -9.93 2.80
N ASP A 35 3.34 -9.78 1.62
CA ASP A 35 3.12 -8.46 1.05
C ASP A 35 2.03 -7.69 1.84
N PRO A 36 2.11 -6.35 1.91
CA PRO A 36 1.10 -5.52 2.60
C PRO A 36 -0.37 -5.85 2.27
N PRO A 37 -0.76 -6.13 1.00
CA PRO A 37 -2.14 -6.50 0.68
C PRO A 37 -2.54 -7.87 1.25
N GLU A 38 -1.60 -8.80 1.38
CA GLU A 38 -1.83 -10.12 1.97
C GLU A 38 -2.01 -10.00 3.49
N ILE A 39 -1.17 -9.20 4.14
CA ILE A 39 -1.30 -8.86 5.56
C ILE A 39 -2.69 -8.27 5.84
N ALA A 40 -3.14 -7.32 5.01
CA ALA A 40 -4.46 -6.71 5.13
C ALA A 40 -5.60 -7.73 4.96
N LYS A 41 -5.47 -8.69 4.04
CA LYS A 41 -6.45 -9.78 3.88
C LYS A 41 -6.49 -10.67 5.12
N LEU A 42 -5.34 -11.10 5.64
CA LEU A 42 -5.26 -11.96 6.82
C LEU A 42 -5.76 -11.26 8.09
N ALA A 43 -5.46 -9.97 8.26
CA ALA A 43 -5.96 -9.14 9.38
C ALA A 43 -7.50 -9.06 9.45
N ARG A 44 -8.21 -9.36 8.36
CA ARG A 44 -9.68 -9.40 8.32
C ARG A 44 -10.26 -10.72 8.80
N LEU A 45 -9.46 -11.79 8.85
CA LEU A 45 -9.94 -13.15 9.14
C LEU A 45 -10.09 -13.43 10.64
N SER A 46 -9.26 -12.82 11.50
CA SER A 46 -9.36 -13.01 12.94
C SER A 46 -8.85 -11.81 13.74
N ARG A 47 -9.24 -11.76 15.02
CA ARG A 47 -8.76 -10.74 15.97
C ARG A 47 -7.25 -10.88 16.22
N ALA A 48 -6.73 -12.11 16.32
CA ALA A 48 -5.31 -12.37 16.53
C ALA A 48 -4.47 -11.88 15.34
N PHE A 49 -4.90 -12.15 14.10
CA PHE A 49 -4.24 -11.59 12.90
C PHE A 49 -4.33 -10.07 12.85
N ARG A 50 -5.48 -9.49 13.24
CA ARG A 50 -5.64 -8.04 13.29
C ARG A 50 -4.65 -7.41 14.27
N ALA A 51 -4.55 -7.94 15.48
CA ALA A 51 -3.64 -7.45 16.51
C ALA A 51 -2.17 -7.61 16.07
N ALA A 52 -1.78 -8.81 15.64
CA ALA A 52 -0.44 -9.09 15.14
C ALA A 52 -0.04 -8.20 13.95
N SER A 53 -0.98 -7.91 13.05
CA SER A 53 -0.71 -7.05 11.88
C SER A 53 -0.36 -5.60 12.23
N SER A 54 -0.60 -5.14 13.47
CA SER A 54 -0.28 -3.77 13.88
C SER A 54 1.15 -3.60 14.39
N ALA A 55 1.94 -4.67 14.47
CA ALA A 55 3.31 -4.60 14.96
C ALA A 55 4.22 -3.81 14.00
N ASP A 56 4.93 -2.80 14.52
CA ASP A 56 5.73 -1.87 13.70
C ASP A 56 6.83 -2.55 12.90
N PHE A 57 7.47 -3.59 13.46
CA PHE A 57 8.56 -4.30 12.78
C PHE A 57 8.13 -4.95 11.46
N ILE A 58 6.83 -5.19 11.25
CA ILE A 58 6.28 -5.67 9.98
C ILE A 58 6.34 -4.57 8.91
N TRP A 59 6.06 -3.32 9.30
CA TRP A 59 5.85 -2.20 8.37
C TRP A 59 7.11 -1.38 8.14
N VAL A 60 8.01 -1.28 9.12
CA VAL A 60 9.32 -0.62 8.98
C VAL A 60 10.08 -1.07 7.71
N PRO A 61 10.29 -2.37 7.45
CA PRO A 61 11.02 -2.82 6.26
C PRO A 61 10.24 -2.65 4.95
N LYS A 62 8.92 -2.45 5.03
CA LYS A 62 8.03 -2.26 3.87
C LYS A 62 7.92 -0.79 3.47
N LEU A 63 8.40 0.12 4.33
CA LEU A 63 8.50 1.54 4.03
C LEU A 63 9.80 1.84 3.26
N PRO A 64 9.76 2.67 2.22
CA PRO A 64 10.97 3.14 1.55
C PRO A 64 11.80 3.99 2.50
N SER A 65 13.12 3.86 2.46
CA SER A 65 14.03 4.62 3.35
C SER A 65 13.83 6.14 3.31
N THR A 66 13.34 6.66 2.18
CA THR A 66 13.04 8.08 1.95
C THR A 66 11.71 8.53 2.59
N TYR A 67 10.92 7.63 3.20
CA TYR A 67 9.62 7.98 3.78
C TYR A 67 9.64 9.16 4.77
N PRO A 68 10.68 9.39 5.61
CA PRO A 68 10.69 10.54 6.53
C PRO A 68 10.77 11.86 5.75
N TYR A 69 11.52 11.88 4.64
CA TYR A 69 11.60 13.03 3.76
C TYR A 69 10.26 13.29 3.07
N ILE A 70 9.60 12.24 2.56
CA ILE A 70 8.28 12.35 1.94
C ILE A 70 7.28 12.91 2.96
N LEU A 71 7.24 12.35 4.18
CA LEU A 71 6.39 12.86 5.25
C LEU A 71 6.68 14.32 5.58
N SER A 72 7.94 14.74 5.65
CA SER A 72 8.29 16.14 5.91
C SER A 72 7.73 17.10 4.85
N LYS A 73 7.68 16.67 3.58
CA LYS A 73 7.10 17.45 2.48
C LYS A 73 5.57 17.46 2.49
N LEU A 74 4.95 16.42 3.05
CA LEU A 74 3.50 16.30 3.20
C LEU A 74 2.98 16.90 4.52
N SER A 75 3.86 17.19 5.48
CA SER A 75 3.50 17.61 6.85
C SER A 75 2.80 18.97 6.94
N ASP A 76 2.80 19.77 5.87
CA ASP A 76 1.92 20.94 5.75
C ASP A 76 0.42 20.56 5.82
N GLN A 77 0.07 19.27 5.71
CA GLN A 77 -1.31 18.75 5.79
C GLN A 77 -1.70 18.13 7.14
N GLY A 78 -0.90 18.31 8.20
CA GLY A 78 -1.33 18.04 9.58
C GLY A 78 -0.59 16.91 10.29
N GLY A 79 -0.02 17.28 11.44
CA GLY A 79 0.31 16.45 12.60
C GLY A 79 0.97 15.10 12.32
N VAL A 80 2.30 15.06 12.42
CA VAL A 80 3.02 13.81 12.68
C VAL A 80 2.82 13.46 14.15
N GLY A 81 1.68 12.84 14.46
CA GLY A 81 1.47 12.20 15.75
C GLY A 81 2.35 10.95 15.89
N ASP A 82 2.31 10.32 17.07
CA ASP A 82 2.84 8.98 17.30
C ASP A 82 1.97 7.94 16.58
N GLU A 83 2.06 7.95 15.25
CA GLU A 83 1.33 7.03 14.37
C GLU A 83 2.16 5.76 14.18
N GLY A 84 1.51 4.62 14.36
CA GLY A 84 2.12 3.33 14.09
C GLY A 84 2.62 3.24 12.65
N LYS A 85 3.66 2.45 12.39
CA LYS A 85 4.28 2.33 11.06
C LYS A 85 3.30 1.78 10.02
N LYS A 86 2.30 1.02 10.46
CA LYS A 86 1.15 0.60 9.66
C LYS A 86 0.33 1.76 9.11
N ASP A 87 0.05 2.75 9.96
CA ASP A 87 -0.78 3.89 9.59
C ASP A 87 -0.01 4.85 8.69
N VAL A 88 1.29 5.02 8.94
CA VAL A 88 2.21 5.73 8.04
C VAL A 88 2.20 5.08 6.65
N TYR A 89 2.35 3.75 6.57
CA TYR A 89 2.28 3.03 5.30
C TYR A 89 0.93 3.24 4.61
N GLY A 90 -0.17 3.09 5.36
CA GLY A 90 -1.54 3.28 4.85
C GLY A 90 -1.79 4.70 4.32
N ARG A 91 -1.22 5.72 4.97
CA ARG A 91 -1.28 7.12 4.53
C ARG A 91 -0.50 7.31 3.23
N LEU A 92 0.74 6.83 3.17
CA LEU A 92 1.60 6.99 1.99
C LEU A 92 1.12 6.17 0.80
N CYS A 93 0.32 5.12 0.98
CA CYS A 93 -0.35 4.42 -0.12
C CYS A 93 -1.52 5.20 -0.76
N ARG A 94 -1.92 6.34 -0.18
CA ARG A 94 -2.90 7.25 -0.79
C ARG A 94 -2.16 8.35 -1.52
N SER A 95 -2.64 8.70 -2.72
CA SER A 95 -2.07 9.81 -3.48
C SER A 95 -2.15 11.09 -2.64
N SER A 96 -0.99 11.68 -2.41
CA SER A 96 -0.84 12.89 -1.60
C SER A 96 -0.30 14.01 -2.49
N PRO A 97 -1.13 15.02 -2.82
CA PRO A 97 -0.68 16.16 -3.60
C PRO A 97 0.28 17.03 -2.79
N PHE A 98 1.29 17.55 -3.46
CA PHE A 98 2.24 18.52 -2.93
C PHE A 98 2.62 19.53 -4.02
N ASP A 99 3.42 20.53 -3.69
CA ASP A 99 3.86 21.56 -4.66
C ASP A 99 2.67 22.28 -5.34
N GLY A 100 1.74 22.76 -4.53
CA GLY A 100 0.53 23.45 -5.02
C GLY A 100 -0.45 22.56 -5.79
N GLY A 101 -0.37 21.23 -5.63
CA GLY A 101 -1.24 20.26 -6.31
C GLY A 101 -0.82 19.94 -7.74
N THR A 102 0.38 20.38 -8.15
CA THR A 102 0.93 20.05 -9.47
C THR A 102 1.72 18.74 -9.48
N LYS A 103 1.99 18.17 -8.30
CA LYS A 103 2.69 16.90 -8.13
C LYS A 103 1.95 16.06 -7.11
N GLU A 104 1.91 14.75 -7.31
CA GLU A 104 1.36 13.80 -6.32
C GLU A 104 2.34 12.66 -6.08
N VAL A 105 2.44 12.21 -4.83
CA VAL A 105 3.30 11.09 -4.44
C VAL A 105 2.50 10.04 -3.69
N TRP A 106 2.82 8.77 -3.94
CA TRP A 106 2.31 7.63 -3.17
C TRP A 106 3.31 6.47 -3.17
N ILE A 107 3.01 5.44 -2.40
CA ILE A 107 3.76 4.19 -2.38
C ILE A 107 2.94 3.08 -3.04
N ASP A 108 3.57 2.31 -3.92
CA ASP A 108 2.97 1.10 -4.49
C ASP A 108 2.69 0.07 -3.39
N LYS A 109 1.43 -0.35 -3.31
CA LYS A 109 0.93 -1.16 -2.18
C LYS A 109 1.61 -2.52 -2.06
N ARG A 110 2.18 -3.06 -3.13
CA ARG A 110 2.78 -4.39 -3.16
C ARG A 110 4.29 -4.32 -3.00
N THR A 111 4.94 -3.47 -3.78
CA THR A 111 6.41 -3.38 -3.84
C THR A 111 7.01 -2.45 -2.80
N GLY A 112 6.22 -1.55 -2.20
CA GLY A 112 6.76 -0.50 -1.32
C GLY A 112 7.57 0.57 -2.07
N GLY A 113 7.57 0.53 -3.41
CA GLY A 113 8.24 1.51 -4.25
C GLY A 113 7.54 2.87 -4.21
N VAL A 114 8.31 3.96 -4.36
CA VAL A 114 7.75 5.31 -4.43
C VAL A 114 7.28 5.58 -5.86
N CYS A 115 6.04 6.04 -5.98
CA CYS A 115 5.42 6.48 -7.22
C CYS A 115 5.22 8.00 -7.17
N LEU A 116 5.42 8.66 -8.31
CA LEU A 116 5.31 10.10 -8.45
C LEU A 116 4.55 10.44 -9.74
N GLU A 117 3.59 11.33 -9.63
CA GLU A 117 2.90 11.96 -10.75
C GLU A 117 3.25 13.44 -10.78
N ILE A 118 3.57 13.96 -11.97
CA ILE A 118 3.92 15.37 -12.18
C ILE A 118 3.03 15.91 -13.30
N SER A 119 2.28 16.95 -12.99
CA SER A 119 1.50 17.71 -13.97
C SER A 119 2.43 18.41 -14.95
N SER A 120 2.00 18.51 -16.21
CA SER A 120 2.69 19.34 -17.21
C SER A 120 2.89 20.78 -16.79
N LYS A 121 1.99 21.33 -15.95
CA LYS A 121 2.11 22.69 -15.40
C LYS A 121 3.30 22.86 -14.45
N ALA A 122 3.78 21.76 -13.87
CA ALA A 122 5.00 21.75 -13.04
C ALA A 122 6.28 21.54 -13.87
N LEU A 123 6.18 21.22 -15.15
CA LEU A 123 7.32 20.98 -16.01
C LEU A 123 7.72 22.27 -16.74
N THR A 124 9.02 22.58 -16.72
CA THR A 124 9.58 23.72 -17.45
C THR A 124 10.06 23.24 -18.83
N ILE A 125 9.12 22.95 -19.73
CA ILE A 125 9.45 22.54 -21.11
C ILE A 125 9.56 23.81 -21.97
N THR A 126 10.66 23.96 -22.68
CA THR A 126 10.89 25.13 -23.54
C THR A 126 9.81 25.18 -24.63
N GLY A 127 9.14 26.32 -24.75
CA GLY A 127 8.08 26.51 -25.75
C GLY A 127 6.77 25.78 -25.43
N ILE A 128 6.56 25.24 -24.23
CA ILE A 128 5.30 24.56 -23.84
C ILE A 128 4.07 25.48 -23.96
N ASP A 129 4.27 26.78 -23.74
CA ASP A 129 3.23 27.81 -23.91
C ASP A 129 2.99 28.17 -25.37
N ASP A 130 3.89 27.78 -26.28
CA ASP A 130 3.75 28.03 -27.71
C ASP A 130 2.90 26.94 -28.38
N ARG A 131 1.63 27.29 -28.60
CA ARG A 131 0.62 26.47 -29.28
C ARG A 131 0.98 26.11 -30.74
N ARG A 132 2.03 26.70 -31.31
CA ARG A 132 2.55 26.30 -32.62
C ARG A 132 3.18 24.92 -32.55
N TYR A 133 3.86 24.60 -31.45
CA TYR A 133 4.61 23.36 -31.28
C TYR A 133 3.86 22.33 -30.42
N TRP A 134 3.04 22.79 -29.45
CA TRP A 134 2.36 21.91 -28.49
C TRP A 134 0.85 22.09 -28.47
N ASN A 135 0.11 20.99 -28.37
CA ASN A 135 -1.32 21.00 -28.07
C ASN A 135 -1.60 20.17 -26.81
N HIS A 136 -2.34 20.75 -25.87
CA HIS A 136 -2.87 20.01 -24.74
C HIS A 136 -4.06 19.16 -25.19
N ILE A 137 -3.95 17.84 -25.05
CA ILE A 137 -5.02 16.90 -25.37
C ILE A 137 -5.70 16.55 -24.04
N PRO A 138 -6.93 17.04 -23.78
CA PRO A 138 -7.66 16.60 -22.61
C PRO A 138 -7.99 15.12 -22.76
N THR A 139 -7.50 14.29 -21.85
CA THR A 139 -7.88 12.89 -21.73
C THR A 139 -8.81 12.73 -20.53
N ASP A 140 -9.73 11.79 -20.60
CA ASP A 140 -10.64 11.44 -19.49
C ASP A 140 -9.84 10.94 -18.26
N GLU A 141 -8.61 10.46 -18.51
CA GLU A 141 -7.63 10.04 -17.50
C GLU A 141 -6.79 11.21 -16.93
N SER A 142 -6.83 12.39 -17.56
CA SER A 142 -6.27 13.62 -16.99
C SER A 142 -7.19 14.06 -15.86
N ARG A 143 -6.87 13.64 -14.63
CA ARG A 143 -7.66 13.91 -13.43
C ARG A 143 -7.85 15.41 -13.20
N ASN A 144 -8.94 15.97 -13.71
CA ASN A 144 -9.61 17.07 -13.06
C ASN A 144 -10.57 16.43 -12.05
N HIS A 145 -10.12 16.27 -10.80
CA HIS A 145 -10.85 15.80 -9.61
C HIS A 145 -12.21 15.11 -9.87
N GLY A 146 -12.20 13.77 -9.90
CA GLY A 146 -13.41 12.94 -9.94
C GLY A 146 -13.12 11.48 -10.25
N GLU A 147 -12.82 10.70 -9.20
CA GLU A 147 -12.84 9.23 -9.15
C GLU A 147 -11.75 8.41 -9.92
N LEU A 148 -11.41 7.26 -9.32
CA LEU A 148 -10.40 6.26 -9.73
C LEU A 148 -11.07 5.21 -10.66
N PRO A 149 -10.36 4.49 -11.56
CA PRO A 149 -9.21 3.66 -11.17
C PRO A 149 -8.06 3.48 -12.19
N LEU A 150 -6.89 3.13 -11.65
CA LEU A 150 -5.88 2.21 -12.21
C LEU A 150 -5.69 2.18 -13.74
N ASN A 151 -5.14 3.26 -14.27
CA ASN A 151 -4.10 3.29 -15.29
C ASN A 151 -3.63 4.75 -15.32
N VAL A 152 -2.33 5.00 -15.22
CA VAL A 152 -1.82 6.38 -15.28
C VAL A 152 -1.13 6.56 -16.63
N PRO A 153 -1.81 7.07 -17.66
CA PRO A 153 -1.12 7.84 -18.67
C PRO A 153 -0.94 9.25 -18.15
N VAL A 154 0.34 9.62 -18.04
CA VAL A 154 0.82 11.00 -18.07
C VAL A 154 0.04 11.76 -19.14
N SER A 155 -0.43 12.97 -18.82
CA SER A 155 -1.05 13.87 -19.81
C SER A 155 -0.22 13.85 -21.10
N LEU A 156 -0.77 13.28 -22.17
CA LEU A 156 -0.08 13.09 -23.43
C LEU A 156 -0.01 14.43 -24.16
N PHE A 157 1.15 15.09 -24.08
CA PHE A 157 1.51 16.16 -24.98
C PHE A 157 2.02 15.54 -26.29
N LYS A 158 1.41 15.93 -27.41
CA LYS A 158 1.84 15.49 -28.74
C LYS A 158 2.51 16.67 -29.44
N GLU A 159 3.79 16.51 -29.75
CA GLU A 159 4.50 17.39 -30.68
C GLU A 159 3.86 17.22 -32.06
N LYS A 160 3.61 18.34 -32.75
CA LYS A 160 2.97 18.33 -34.08
C LYS A 160 3.88 17.79 -35.17
#